data_AF-A0A178LDI2-F1
#
_entry.id   AF-A0A178LDI2-F1
#
_cell.length_a   1.000
_cell.length_b   1.000
_cell.length_c   1.000
_cell.angle_alpha   90.00
_cell.angle_beta   90.00
_cell.angle_gamma   90.00
#
_symmetry.space_group_name_H-M   'P 1'
#
loop_
_entity.id
_entity.type
_entity.pdbx_description
1 polymer ?
#
loop_
_entity_poly.entity_id
_entity_poly.type
_entity_poly.pdbx_seq_one_letter_code
_entity_poly.pdbx_strand_id
1 'polypeptide(L)' 'MFRDLTLSKAQRSSLALHEAARLAEQRKEWYSAAELYEGAASLCAEDGDDLLRRAEQCRSLCGDDDDKDI' A
#
# COMPACT_ATOMS: atom_id res chain seq x y z
N MET A 1 4.99 14.62 30.17
CA MET A 1 5.67 14.54 28.86
C MET A 1 4.62 14.19 27.81
N PHE A 2 4.01 15.19 27.17
CA PHE A 2 3.14 14.96 26.03
C PHE A 2 4.04 14.71 24.83
N ARG A 3 4.05 13.50 24.29
CA ARG A 3 4.67 13.28 22.99
C ARG A 3 3.82 14.05 21.98
N ASP A 4 4.36 15.21 21.64
CA ASP A 4 4.43 15.81 20.31
C ASP A 4 3.98 14.92 19.14
N LEU A 5 3.60 15.63 18.07
CA LEU A 5 3.37 15.17 16.69
C LEU A 5 1.95 14.64 16.41
N THR A 6 1.00 15.57 16.28
CA THR A 6 -0.13 15.34 15.37
C THR A 6 0.45 14.92 14.02
N LEU A 7 0.28 13.65 13.62
CA LEU A 7 0.62 13.22 12.26
C LEU A 7 0.04 14.26 11.30
N SER A 8 0.87 14.77 10.40
CA SER A 8 0.43 15.65 9.33
C SER A 8 -0.76 14.99 8.63
N LYS A 9 -1.68 15.80 8.09
CA LYS A 9 -2.82 15.29 7.33
C LYS A 9 -2.36 14.28 6.25
N ALA A 10 -1.22 14.56 5.61
CA ALA A 10 -0.59 13.67 4.64
C ALA A 10 -0.19 12.32 5.25
N GLN A 11 0.44 12.31 6.42
CA GLN A 11 0.83 11.08 7.12
C GLN A 11 -0.38 10.24 7.54
N ARG A 12 -1.47 10.87 8.03
CA ARG A 12 -2.71 10.15 8.36
C ARG A 12 -3.36 9.53 7.12
N SER A 13 -3.37 10.27 6.01
CA SER A 13 -3.90 9.76 4.74
C SER A 13 -3.04 8.64 4.15
N SER A 14 -1.71 8.75 4.23
CA SER A 14 -0.79 7.68 3.82
C SER A 14 -1.01 6.41 4.64
N LEU A 15 -1.15 6.53 5.96
CA LEU A 15 -1.39 5.40 6.85
C LEU A 15 -2.74 4.71 6.57
N ALA A 16 -3.80 5.49 6.32
CA ALA A 16 -5.10 4.93 5.94
C ALA A 16 -5.06 4.19 4.59
N LEU A 17 -4.31 4.71 3.60
CA LEU A 17 -4.10 4.03 2.32
C LEU A 17 -3.28 2.75 2.49
N HIS A 18 -2.25 2.76 3.34
CA HIS A 18 -1.47 1.57 3.67
C HIS A 18 -2.37 0.48 4.29
N GLU A 19 -3.20 0.82 5.27
CA GLU A 19 -4.14 -0.14 5.87
C GLU A 19 -5.14 -0.69 4.84
N ALA A 20 -5.66 0.16 3.95
CA ALA A 20 -6.52 -0.27 2.86
C ALA A 20 -5.80 -1.22 1.88
N ALA A 21 -4.53 -0.93 1.53
CA ALA A 21 -3.71 -1.77 0.68
C ALA A 21 -3.51 -3.16 1.29
N ARG A 22 -3.27 -3.21 2.60
CA ARG A 22 -3.11 -4.47 3.35
C ARG A 22 -4.40 -5.29 3.41
N LEU A 23 -5.56 -4.64 3.49
CA LEU A 23 -6.87 -5.31 3.38
C LEU A 23 -7.10 -5.86 1.98
N ALA A 24 -6.71 -5.12 0.93
CA ALA A 24 -6.77 -5.60 -0.45
C ALA A 24 -5.84 -6.82 -0.66
N GLU A 25 -4.63 -6.83 -0.10
CA GLU A 25 -3.74 -8.00 -0.10
C GLU A 25 -4.40 -9.23 0.54
N GLN A 26 -5.08 -9.07 1.69
CA GLN A 26 -5.81 -10.17 2.34
C GLN A 26 -6.94 -10.73 1.47
N ARG A 27 -7.53 -9.88 0.62
CA ARG A 27 -8.57 -10.24 -0.33
C ARG A 27 -8.02 -10.76 -1.66
N LYS A 28 -6.69 -10.82 -1.81
CA LYS A 28 -5.99 -11.11 -3.07
C LYS A 28 -6.33 -10.12 -4.19
N GLU A 29 -6.77 -8.93 -3.83
CA GLU A 29 -7.02 -7.83 -4.76
C GLU A 29 -5.68 -7.12 -5.02
N TRP A 30 -4.73 -7.83 -5.62
CA TRP A 30 -3.34 -7.40 -5.75
C TRP A 30 -3.17 -6.12 -6.57
N TYR A 31 -3.96 -5.96 -7.63
CA TYR A 31 -3.97 -4.74 -8.44
C TYR A 31 -4.40 -3.53 -7.59
N SER A 32 -5.50 -3.64 -6.85
CA SER A 32 -5.99 -2.58 -5.97
C SER A 32 -5.02 -2.29 -4.82
N ALA A 33 -4.38 -3.32 -4.27
CA ALA A 33 -3.34 -3.15 -3.26
C ALA A 33 -2.17 -2.31 -3.78
N ALA A 34 -1.73 -2.56 -5.02
CA ALA A 34 -0.65 -1.79 -5.64
C ALA A 34 -1.00 -0.30 -5.80
N GLU A 35 -2.19 0.02 -6.32
CA GLU A 35 -2.62 1.42 -6.49
C GLU A 35 -2.71 2.16 -5.15
N LEU A 36 -3.16 1.47 -4.10
CA LEU A 36 -3.25 2.03 -2.75
C LEU A 36 -1.86 2.29 -2.14
N TYR A 37 -0.90 1.40 -2.35
CA TYR A 37 0.49 1.60 -1.93
C TYR A 37 1.16 2.77 -2.68
N GLU A 38 0.92 2.94 -3.98
CA GLU A 38 1.42 4.09 -4.75
C GLU A 38 0.80 5.42 -4.29
N GLY A 39 -0.49 5.41 -3.95
CA GLY A 39 -1.16 6.56 -3.35
C GLY A 39 -0.59 6.91 -1.98
N ALA A 40 -0.29 5.91 -1.15
CA ALA A 40 0.35 6.10 0.15
C ALA A 40 1.77 6.68 0.01
N ALA A 41 2.55 6.20 -0.97
CA ALA A 41 3.91 6.66 -1.28
C ALA A 41 3.93 8.11 -1.76
N SER A 42 2.95 8.48 -2.59
CA SER A 42 2.82 9.85 -3.11
C SER A 42 2.52 10.89 -2.02
N LEU A 43 1.98 10.45 -0.87
CA LEU A 43 1.65 11.31 0.27
C LEU A 43 2.78 11.37 1.32
N CYS A 44 3.63 10.34 1.41
CA CYS A 44 4.72 10.25 2.36
C CYS A 44 6.03 9.91 1.66
N ALA A 45 6.89 10.93 1.50
CA ALA A 45 8.17 10.78 0.82
C ALA A 45 9.21 9.98 1.64
N GLU A 46 9.11 9.97 2.97
CA GLU A 46 10.09 9.28 3.84
C GLU A 46 10.01 7.74 3.72
N ASP A 47 8.80 7.18 3.62
CA ASP A 47 8.56 5.73 3.46
C ASP A 47 8.12 5.36 2.03
N GLY A 48 8.18 6.30 1.09
CA GLY A 48 7.62 6.15 -0.25
C GLY A 48 8.27 5.03 -1.06
N ASP A 49 9.58 4.83 -0.89
CA ASP A 49 10.35 3.79 -1.58
C ASP A 49 9.93 2.37 -1.16
N ASP A 50 9.68 2.16 0.14
CA ASP A 50 9.23 0.87 0.66
C ASP A 50 7.81 0.55 0.19
N LEU A 51 6.93 1.55 0.16
CA LEU A 51 5.57 1.42 -0.34
C LEU A 51 5.54 1.13 -1.84
N LEU A 52 6.37 1.82 -2.65
CA LEU A 52 6.49 1.55 -4.09
C LEU A 52 7.02 0.13 -4.36
N ARG A 53 8.03 -0.31 -3.60
CA ARG A 53 8.53 -1.69 -3.69
C ARG A 53 7.43 -2.71 -3.36
N ARG A 54 6.59 -2.43 -2.36
CA ARG A 54 5.44 -3.28 -2.01
C ARG A 54 4.38 -3.28 -3.11
N ALA A 55 4.13 -2.13 -3.74
CA ALA A 55 3.21 -2.02 -4.88
C ALA A 55 3.68 -2.89 -6.08
N GLU A 56 4.97 -2.86 -6.39
CA GLU A 56 5.55 -3.67 -7.46
C GLU A 56 5.46 -5.18 -7.17
N GLN A 57 5.65 -5.59 -5.91
CA GLN A 57 5.42 -6.97 -5.48
C GLN A 57 3.96 -7.39 -5.69
N CYS A 58 3.00 -6.52 -5.33
CA CYS A 58 1.58 -6.79 -5.56
C CYS A 58 1.28 -6.92 -7.07
N ARG A 59 1.85 -6.05 -7.93
CA ARG A 59 1.70 -6.16 -9.39
C ARG A 59 2.27 -7.46 -9.94
N SER A 60 3.39 -7.93 -9.40
CA SER A 60 3.98 -9.21 -9.80
C SER A 60 3.07 -10.38 -9.44
N LEU A 61 2.52 -10.39 -8.21
CA LEU A 61 1.59 -11.41 -7.74
C LEU A 61 0.26 -11.42 -8.51
N CYS A 62 -0.18 -10.26 -9.00
CA CYS A 62 -1.38 -10.14 -9.83
C CYS A 62 -1.31 -10.94 -11.14
N GLY A 63 -0.11 -11.27 -11.62
CA GLY A 63 0.10 -12.09 -12.82
C GLY A 63 0.14 -13.60 -12.57
N ASP A 64 0.14 -14.06 -11.31
CA ASP A 64 0.25 -15.47 -10.94
C ASP A 64 -1.13 -16.15 -10.70
N ASP A 65 -2.22 -15.38 -10.63
CA ASP A 65 -3.57 -15.92 -10.37
C ASP A 65 -4.27 -16.50 -11.64
N ASP A 66 -3.65 -16.43 -12.83
CA ASP A 66 -4.18 -16.98 -14.09
C ASP A 66 -3.89 -18.48 -14.34
N ASP A 67 -3.15 -19.20 -13.46
CA ASP A 67 -2.75 -20.62 -13.68
C ASP A 67 -3.47 -21.65 -12.80
N LYS A 68 -4.76 -21.48 -12.50
CA LYS A 68 -5.56 -22.52 -11.82
C LYS A 68 -6.92 -22.79 -12.45
N ASP A 69 -6.90 -23.15 -13.73
CA ASP A 69 -7.98 -23.92 -14.36
C ASP A 69 -7.37 -25.09 -15.16
N ILE A 70 -7.10 -26.22 -14.47
CA ILE A 70 -6.96 -27.56 -15.08
C ILE A 70 -7.86 -28.57 -14.38
#